data_AF-A0A813I313-F1
#
_entry.id   AF-A0A813I313-F1
#
_cell.length_a   1.000
_cell.length_b   1.000
_cell.length_c   1.000
_cell.angle_alpha   90.00
_cell.angle_beta   90.00
_cell.angle_gamma   90.00
#
_symmetry.space_group_name_H-M   'P 1'
#
loop_
_entity.id
_entity.type
_entity.pdbx_description
1 polymer ?
#
loop_
_entity_poly.entity_id
_entity_poly.type
_entity_poly.pdbx_seq_one_letter_code
_entity_poly.pdbx_strand_id
1 'polypeptide(L)'
;MVAADWSALGIQLLESQSPKTQEMAAATLRTLAGQHAEFRDAIVAAGTIPILVELLKSGPPGAKLQASGVIKSLSFNNAAHQAAVLEAGTLPVLIDLLNSPSDDLKTEVAGTIRFLTASSQRNRKAVVDAGGLPSLALLLSRSKPQENAAACLKNLVASSAANERTLVQLGAVPDLI
;
A
#
# COMPACT_ATOMS: atom_id res chain seq x y z
N MET A 1 26.49 15.98 -5.26
CA MET A 1 25.91 16.55 -6.51
C MET A 1 25.81 15.47 -7.60
N VAL A 2 25.09 14.36 -7.34
CA VAL A 2 24.82 13.27 -8.31
C VAL A 2 23.34 12.77 -8.22
N ALA A 3 22.53 13.33 -7.32
CA ALA A 3 21.19 12.82 -7.02
C ALA A 3 20.05 13.40 -7.88
N ALA A 4 20.34 14.27 -8.86
CA ALA A 4 19.33 15.12 -9.50
C ALA A 4 18.85 14.66 -10.90
N ASP A 5 19.56 13.78 -11.60
CA ASP A 5 19.28 13.52 -13.03
C ASP A 5 18.35 12.31 -13.27
N TRP A 6 18.38 11.32 -12.37
CA TRP A 6 17.56 10.11 -12.55
C TRP A 6 16.10 10.31 -12.13
N SER A 7 15.80 11.27 -11.25
CA SER A 7 14.45 11.48 -10.73
C SER A 7 13.49 12.03 -11.78
N ALA A 8 13.93 13.03 -12.56
CA ALA A 8 13.14 13.63 -13.64
C ALA A 8 12.85 12.61 -14.75
N LEU A 9 13.88 11.87 -15.17
CA LEU A 9 13.71 10.81 -16.18
C LEU A 9 12.82 9.67 -15.64
N GLY A 10 13.02 9.26 -14.39
CA GLY A 10 12.19 8.22 -13.76
C GLY A 10 10.71 8.59 -13.70
N ILE A 11 10.39 9.84 -13.36
CA ILE A 11 9.03 10.38 -13.36
C ILE A 11 8.45 10.40 -14.77
N GLN A 12 9.20 10.92 -15.74
CA GLN A 12 8.74 10.98 -17.13
C GLN A 12 8.43 9.58 -17.69
N LEU A 13 9.20 8.56 -17.29
CA LEU A 13 8.95 7.17 -17.69
C LEU A 13 7.71 6.58 -17.02
N LEU A 14 7.42 6.94 -15.76
CA LEU A 14 6.17 6.55 -15.08
C LEU A 14 4.93 7.18 -15.75
N GLU A 15 5.06 8.37 -16.31
CA GLU A 15 3.98 9.09 -17.00
C GLU A 15 3.90 8.75 -18.50
N SER A 16 4.74 7.83 -18.98
CA SER A 16 4.76 7.43 -20.39
C SER A 16 3.41 6.88 -20.85
N GLN A 17 2.99 7.18 -22.08
CA GLN A 17 1.78 6.55 -22.66
C GLN A 17 1.97 5.07 -23.02
N SER A 18 3.21 4.55 -22.96
CA SER A 18 3.51 3.14 -23.22
C SER A 18 3.32 2.32 -21.94
N PRO A 19 2.34 1.39 -21.88
CA PRO A 19 2.09 0.57 -20.70
C PRO A 19 3.33 -0.21 -20.23
N LYS A 20 4.12 -0.72 -21.20
CA LYS A 20 5.35 -1.45 -20.94
C LYS A 20 6.42 -0.56 -20.32
N THR A 21 6.53 0.68 -20.78
CA THR A 21 7.49 1.65 -20.25
C THR A 21 7.13 2.04 -18.82
N GLN A 22 5.84 2.32 -18.55
CA GLN A 22 5.36 2.61 -17.20
C GLN A 22 5.62 1.45 -16.23
N GLU A 23 5.31 0.23 -16.66
CA GLU A 23 5.53 -0.97 -15.84
C GLU A 23 7.02 -1.19 -15.54
N MET A 24 7.90 -1.07 -16.54
CA MET A 24 9.35 -1.21 -16.35
C MET A 24 9.91 -0.12 -15.42
N ALA A 25 9.43 1.12 -15.55
CA ALA A 25 9.81 2.22 -14.67
C ALA A 25 9.40 1.93 -13.21
N ALA A 26 8.15 1.54 -12.99
CA ALA A 26 7.65 1.17 -11.68
C ALA A 26 8.37 -0.06 -11.09
N ALA A 27 8.69 -1.07 -11.91
CA ALA A 27 9.46 -2.24 -11.49
C ALA A 27 10.88 -1.89 -11.04
N THR A 28 11.51 -0.94 -11.75
CA THR A 28 12.85 -0.44 -11.40
C THR A 28 12.80 0.28 -10.06
N LEU A 29 11.83 1.18 -9.88
CA LEU A 29 11.62 1.88 -8.59
C LEU A 29 11.31 0.92 -7.45
N ARG A 30 10.54 -0.15 -7.71
CA ARG A 30 10.23 -1.17 -6.70
C ARG A 30 11.50 -1.88 -6.25
N THR A 31 12.36 -2.25 -7.19
CA THR A 31 13.66 -2.87 -6.88
C THR A 31 14.52 -1.94 -6.03
N LEU A 32 14.65 -0.67 -6.42
CA LEU A 32 15.40 0.33 -5.66
C LEU A 32 14.82 0.51 -4.24
N ALA A 33 13.53 0.79 -4.12
CA ALA A 33 12.90 0.98 -2.80
C ALA A 33 12.95 -0.28 -1.93
N GLY A 34 12.85 -1.47 -2.52
CA GLY A 34 12.82 -2.74 -1.81
C GLY A 34 14.19 -3.19 -1.32
N GLN A 35 15.22 -3.12 -2.17
CA GLN A 35 16.56 -3.66 -1.89
C GLN A 35 17.51 -2.63 -1.29
N HIS A 36 17.27 -1.34 -1.55
CA HIS A 36 18.17 -0.24 -1.24
C HIS A 36 17.41 0.87 -0.51
N ALA A 37 17.30 0.71 0.82
CA ALA A 37 16.54 1.64 1.66
C ALA A 37 17.03 3.10 1.55
N GLU A 38 18.31 3.30 1.21
CA GLU A 38 18.95 4.59 0.97
C GLU A 38 18.33 5.39 -0.18
N PHE A 39 17.65 4.74 -1.14
CA PHE A 39 16.97 5.45 -2.23
C PHE A 39 15.53 5.87 -1.90
N ARG A 40 14.94 5.38 -0.80
CA ARG A 40 13.53 5.66 -0.47
C ARG A 40 13.28 7.15 -0.28
N ASP A 41 14.16 7.83 0.45
CA ASP A 41 14.05 9.27 0.68
C ASP A 41 14.14 10.06 -0.63
N ALA A 42 15.03 9.65 -1.54
CA ALA A 42 15.17 10.27 -2.84
C ALA A 42 13.95 10.04 -3.75
N ILE A 43 13.36 8.84 -3.71
CA ILE A 43 12.11 8.52 -4.43
C ILE A 43 10.96 9.39 -3.92
N VAL A 44 10.84 9.59 -2.61
CA VAL A 44 9.81 10.45 -2.02
C VAL A 44 10.07 11.91 -2.39
N ALA A 45 11.31 12.39 -2.24
CA ALA A 45 11.71 13.76 -2.55
C ALA A 45 11.54 14.12 -4.03
N ALA A 46 11.58 13.13 -4.93
CA ALA A 46 11.28 13.33 -6.34
C ALA A 46 9.80 13.66 -6.62
N GLY A 47 8.88 13.47 -5.65
CA GLY A 47 7.45 13.69 -5.88
C GLY A 47 6.75 12.49 -6.53
N THR A 48 7.29 11.28 -6.34
CA THR A 48 6.80 10.07 -7.01
C THR A 48 5.45 9.58 -6.45
N ILE A 49 5.11 9.89 -5.20
CA ILE A 49 3.93 9.32 -4.52
C ILE A 49 2.62 9.61 -5.28
N PRO A 50 2.27 10.86 -5.65
CA PRO A 50 1.05 11.12 -6.42
C PRO A 50 0.97 10.35 -7.73
N ILE A 51 2.09 10.20 -8.44
CA ILE A 51 2.16 9.47 -9.71
C ILE A 51 1.88 7.98 -9.48
N LEU A 52 2.45 7.38 -8.42
CA LEU A 52 2.17 5.99 -8.05
C LEU A 52 0.71 5.80 -7.66
N VAL A 53 0.09 6.77 -6.99
CA VAL A 53 -1.34 6.73 -6.64
C VAL A 53 -2.21 6.75 -7.90
N GLU A 54 -1.87 7.56 -8.91
CA GLU A 54 -2.57 7.55 -10.19
C GLU A 54 -2.39 6.22 -10.94
N LEU A 55 -1.17 5.65 -10.94
CA LEU A 55 -0.94 4.32 -11.51
C LEU A 55 -1.76 3.23 -10.81
N LEU A 56 -1.95 3.31 -9.48
CA LEU A 56 -2.81 2.38 -8.75
C LEU A 56 -4.28 2.49 -9.17
N LYS A 57 -4.76 3.70 -9.47
CA LYS A 57 -6.14 3.95 -9.93
C LYS A 57 -6.36 3.48 -11.36
N SER A 58 -5.55 3.94 -12.30
CA SER A 58 -5.83 3.84 -13.74
C SER A 58 -4.80 3.07 -14.56
N GLY A 59 -3.67 2.67 -13.95
CA GLY A 59 -2.60 1.95 -14.65
C GLY A 59 -2.97 0.52 -15.05
N PRO A 60 -2.21 -0.08 -15.98
CA PRO A 60 -2.37 -1.49 -16.34
C PRO A 60 -2.05 -2.42 -15.15
N PRO A 61 -2.55 -3.67 -15.13
CA PRO A 61 -2.37 -4.58 -13.98
C PRO A 61 -0.91 -4.74 -13.52
N GLY A 62 0.02 -4.85 -14.47
CA GLY A 62 1.46 -4.92 -14.16
C GLY A 62 1.96 -3.67 -13.45
N ALA A 63 1.65 -2.48 -13.97
CA ALA A 63 2.03 -1.22 -13.32
C ALA A 63 1.38 -1.04 -11.93
N LYS A 64 0.11 -1.44 -11.75
CA LYS A 64 -0.55 -1.43 -10.42
C LYS A 64 0.20 -2.28 -9.41
N LEU A 65 0.59 -3.50 -9.80
CA LEU A 65 1.36 -4.40 -8.95
C LEU A 65 2.71 -3.80 -8.57
N GLN A 66 3.44 -3.24 -9.55
CA GLN A 66 4.73 -2.63 -9.27
C GLN A 66 4.61 -1.38 -8.40
N ALA A 67 3.67 -0.48 -8.71
CA ALA A 67 3.41 0.73 -7.94
C ALA A 67 3.00 0.40 -6.49
N SER A 68 2.17 -0.63 -6.28
CA SER A 68 1.81 -1.10 -4.95
C SER A 68 3.04 -1.58 -4.18
N GLY A 69 3.96 -2.29 -4.85
CA GLY A 69 5.23 -2.70 -4.26
C GLY A 69 6.13 -1.52 -3.86
N VAL A 70 6.18 -0.46 -4.67
CA VAL A 70 6.90 0.77 -4.30
C VAL A 70 6.29 1.40 -3.05
N ILE A 71 4.97 1.64 -3.04
CA ILE A 71 4.28 2.28 -1.91
C ILE A 71 4.44 1.45 -0.61
N LYS A 72 4.39 0.12 -0.70
CA LYS A 72 4.66 -0.76 0.44
C LYS A 72 6.07 -0.55 0.99
N SER A 73 7.09 -0.55 0.12
CA SER A 73 8.48 -0.35 0.51
C SER A 73 8.72 1.02 1.14
N LEU A 74 8.08 2.07 0.62
CA LEU A 74 8.14 3.42 1.20
C LEU A 74 7.47 3.48 2.57
N SER A 75 6.39 2.71 2.78
CA SER A 75 5.65 2.66 4.04
C SER A 75 6.33 1.85 5.14
N PHE A 76 7.41 1.12 4.84
CA PHE A 76 8.08 0.26 5.81
C PHE A 76 8.94 1.05 6.80
N ASN A 77 8.55 1.05 8.08
CA ASN A 77 9.30 1.61 9.21
C ASN A 77 9.75 3.08 9.05
N ASN A 78 9.01 3.91 8.32
CA ASN A 78 9.30 5.34 8.18
C ASN A 78 8.02 6.19 8.32
N ALA A 79 7.87 6.86 9.46
CA ALA A 79 6.66 7.62 9.77
C ALA A 79 6.41 8.81 8.83
N ALA A 80 7.48 9.48 8.36
CA ALA A 80 7.36 10.60 7.43
C ALA A 80 6.86 10.12 6.06
N HIS A 81 7.37 8.99 5.57
CA HIS A 81 6.89 8.39 4.33
C HIS A 81 5.45 7.89 4.45
N GLN A 82 5.11 7.26 5.58
CA GLN A 82 3.74 6.84 5.85
C GLN A 82 2.76 8.03 5.83
N ALA A 83 3.14 9.16 6.45
CA ALA A 83 2.33 10.38 6.40
C ALA A 83 2.17 10.90 4.97
N ALA A 84 3.27 11.00 4.20
CA ALA A 84 3.22 11.44 2.80
C ALA A 84 2.36 10.54 1.91
N VAL A 85 2.42 9.21 2.11
CA VAL A 85 1.55 8.25 1.42
C VAL A 85 0.08 8.50 1.76
N LEU A 86 -0.26 8.75 3.02
CA LEU A 86 -1.64 9.02 3.42
C LEU A 86 -2.15 10.37 2.90
N GLU A 87 -1.32 11.40 2.96
CA GLU A 87 -1.64 12.76 2.48
C GLU A 87 -1.90 12.80 0.97
N ALA A 88 -1.29 11.89 0.21
CA ALA A 88 -1.57 11.71 -1.22
C ALA A 88 -2.93 11.05 -1.53
N GLY A 89 -3.77 10.79 -0.53
CA GLY A 89 -5.09 10.21 -0.72
C GLY A 89 -5.06 8.72 -1.09
N THR A 90 -4.02 8.00 -0.66
CA THR A 90 -3.77 6.62 -1.07
C THR A 90 -4.76 5.62 -0.44
N LEU A 91 -5.33 5.91 0.74
CA LEU A 91 -6.15 4.94 1.48
C LEU A 91 -7.40 4.44 0.73
N PRO A 92 -8.29 5.30 0.19
CA PRO A 92 -9.45 4.81 -0.56
C PRO A 92 -9.05 3.90 -1.73
N VAL A 93 -7.93 4.22 -2.40
CA VAL A 93 -7.40 3.43 -3.52
C VAL A 93 -6.91 2.07 -3.02
N LEU A 94 -6.16 2.03 -1.91
CA LEU A 94 -5.71 0.76 -1.34
C LEU A 94 -6.89 -0.12 -0.90
N ILE A 95 -7.90 0.45 -0.24
CA ILE A 95 -9.07 -0.32 0.21
C ILE A 95 -9.84 -0.91 -0.98
N ASP A 96 -10.01 -0.14 -2.07
CA ASP A 96 -10.64 -0.63 -3.29
C ASP A 96 -9.85 -1.80 -3.91
N LEU A 97 -8.52 -1.67 -3.97
CA LEU A 97 -7.63 -2.70 -4.55
C LEU A 97 -7.59 -4.01 -3.76
N LEU A 98 -8.06 -4.05 -2.50
CA LEU A 98 -8.27 -5.32 -1.78
C LEU A 98 -9.31 -6.22 -2.45
N ASN A 99 -10.18 -5.66 -3.31
CA ASN A 99 -11.17 -6.39 -4.10
C ASN A 99 -10.66 -6.83 -5.50
N SER A 100 -9.39 -6.56 -5.82
CA SER A 100 -8.78 -6.96 -7.09
C SER A 100 -8.91 -8.48 -7.35
N PRO A 101 -8.99 -8.96 -8.59
CA PRO A 101 -8.90 -10.39 -8.87
C PRO A 101 -7.48 -10.96 -8.64
N SER A 102 -6.45 -10.11 -8.52
CA SER A 102 -5.06 -10.54 -8.32
C SER A 102 -4.70 -10.64 -6.84
N ASP A 103 -4.47 -11.87 -6.37
CA ASP A 103 -4.03 -12.12 -5.00
C ASP A 103 -2.65 -11.53 -4.69
N ASP A 104 -1.76 -11.45 -5.68
CA ASP A 104 -0.45 -10.83 -5.49
C ASP A 104 -0.61 -9.31 -5.25
N LEU A 105 -1.51 -8.65 -5.98
CA LEU A 105 -1.83 -7.23 -5.73
C LEU A 105 -2.48 -7.05 -4.36
N LYS A 106 -3.48 -7.87 -3.99
CA LYS A 106 -4.06 -7.84 -2.64
C LYS A 106 -3.01 -8.00 -1.55
N THR A 107 -2.03 -8.87 -1.77
CA THR A 107 -0.95 -9.14 -0.81
C THR A 107 -0.07 -7.92 -0.60
N GLU A 108 0.30 -7.22 -1.68
CA GLU A 108 1.09 -5.98 -1.58
C GLU A 108 0.30 -4.84 -0.92
N VAL A 109 -0.98 -4.72 -1.25
CA VAL A 109 -1.88 -3.71 -0.67
C VAL A 109 -2.12 -3.97 0.82
N ALA A 110 -2.46 -5.20 1.20
CA ALA A 110 -2.61 -5.59 2.61
C ALA A 110 -1.29 -5.39 3.38
N GLY A 111 -0.15 -5.71 2.77
CA GLY A 111 1.18 -5.44 3.35
C GLY A 111 1.45 -3.94 3.58
N THR A 112 1.01 -3.08 2.65
CA THR A 112 1.09 -1.62 2.81
C THR A 112 0.25 -1.15 3.99
N ILE A 113 -1.01 -1.57 4.07
CA ILE A 113 -1.92 -1.21 5.16
C ILE A 113 -1.39 -1.71 6.51
N ARG A 114 -0.76 -2.89 6.54
CA ARG A 114 -0.12 -3.44 7.74
C ARG A 114 0.98 -2.50 8.24
N PHE A 115 1.83 -2.01 7.35
CA PHE A 115 2.90 -1.07 7.74
C PHE A 115 2.34 0.28 8.19
N LEU A 116 1.33 0.81 7.49
CA LEU A 116 0.66 2.05 7.89
C LEU A 116 0.02 1.95 9.29
N THR A 117 -0.53 0.80 9.65
CA THR A 117 -1.25 0.57 10.92
C THR A 117 -0.36 0.11 12.06
N ALA A 118 0.89 -0.32 11.81
CA ALA A 118 1.75 -0.94 12.80
C ALA A 118 1.96 -0.05 14.05
N SER A 119 2.32 1.22 13.85
CA SER A 119 2.81 2.08 14.94
C SER A 119 2.07 3.41 15.11
N SER A 120 1.02 3.69 14.33
CA SER A 120 0.32 4.98 14.35
C SER A 120 -1.19 4.81 14.59
N GLN A 121 -1.66 5.30 15.75
CA GLN A 121 -3.09 5.32 16.08
C GLN A 121 -3.89 6.19 15.09
N ARG A 122 -3.33 7.31 14.65
CA ARG A 122 -3.93 8.18 13.63
C ARG A 122 -4.15 7.41 12.33
N ASN A 123 -3.16 6.63 11.88
CA ASN A 123 -3.26 5.84 10.66
C ASN A 123 -4.27 4.70 10.81
N ARG A 124 -4.32 4.04 11.98
CA ARG A 124 -5.33 3.02 12.28
C ARG A 124 -6.75 3.59 12.16
N LYS A 125 -7.00 4.77 12.74
CA LYS A 125 -8.29 5.46 12.60
C LYS A 125 -8.59 5.77 11.13
N ALA A 126 -7.63 6.31 10.38
CA ALA A 126 -7.82 6.63 8.97
C ALA A 126 -8.18 5.38 8.12
N VAL A 127 -7.54 4.24 8.39
CA VAL A 127 -7.86 2.97 7.71
C VAL A 127 -9.28 2.49 8.04
N VAL A 128 -9.71 2.61 9.30
CA VAL A 128 -11.08 2.24 9.72
C VAL A 128 -12.11 3.17 9.08
N ASP A 129 -11.87 4.47 9.11
CA ASP A 129 -12.75 5.50 8.53
C ASP A 129 -12.87 5.32 7.00
N ALA A 130 -11.83 4.78 6.34
CA ALA A 130 -11.83 4.43 4.92
C ALA A 130 -12.51 3.07 4.60
N GLY A 131 -13.10 2.39 5.58
CA GLY A 131 -13.78 1.11 5.37
C GLY A 131 -12.86 -0.11 5.37
N GLY A 132 -11.66 -0.02 5.94
CA GLY A 132 -10.67 -1.11 5.88
C GLY A 132 -11.07 -2.38 6.64
N LEU A 133 -11.88 -2.29 7.70
CA LEU A 133 -12.28 -3.46 8.50
C LEU A 133 -13.02 -4.54 7.68
N PRO A 134 -14.14 -4.24 7.00
CA PRO A 134 -14.85 -5.24 6.20
C PRO A 134 -13.98 -5.78 5.06
N SER A 135 -13.25 -4.92 4.34
CA SER A 135 -12.39 -5.37 3.24
C SER A 135 -11.26 -6.30 3.69
N LEU A 136 -10.62 -6.02 4.82
CA LEU A 136 -9.57 -6.88 5.37
C LEU A 136 -10.14 -8.19 5.93
N ALA A 137 -11.34 -8.18 6.52
CA ALA A 137 -12.00 -9.38 7.02
C ALA A 137 -12.26 -10.41 5.90
N LEU A 138 -12.69 -9.95 4.71
CA LEU A 138 -12.93 -10.84 3.56
C LEU A 138 -11.67 -11.59 3.10
N LEU A 139 -10.47 -11.06 3.39
CA LEU A 139 -9.20 -11.67 2.99
C LEU A 139 -8.74 -12.80 3.91
N LEU A 140 -9.44 -13.06 5.02
CA LEU A 140 -9.06 -14.10 5.98
C LEU A 140 -9.31 -15.53 5.46
N SER A 141 -10.03 -15.68 4.35
CA SER A 141 -10.48 -16.95 3.78
C SER A 141 -9.39 -17.79 3.07
N ARG A 142 -8.32 -18.18 3.81
CA ARG A 142 -7.21 -19.06 3.35
C ARG A 142 -6.59 -18.64 2.00
N SER A 143 -6.38 -17.34 1.82
CA SER A 143 -5.79 -16.76 0.62
C SER A 143 -4.37 -16.26 0.89
N LYS A 144 -3.56 -16.06 -0.16
CA LYS A 144 -2.20 -15.47 -0.03
C LYS A 144 -2.13 -14.19 0.83
N PRO A 145 -3.07 -13.21 0.73
CA PRO A 145 -3.02 -12.00 1.56
C PRO A 145 -3.42 -12.20 3.04
N GLN A 146 -3.88 -13.38 3.44
CA GLN A 146 -4.44 -13.65 4.78
C GLN A 146 -3.51 -13.19 5.91
N GLU A 147 -2.22 -13.50 5.84
CA GLU A 147 -1.26 -13.14 6.91
C GLU A 147 -1.18 -11.62 7.12
N ASN A 148 -1.08 -10.86 6.02
CA ASN A 148 -1.05 -9.41 6.10
C ASN A 148 -2.39 -8.86 6.59
N ALA A 149 -3.51 -9.42 6.14
CA ALA A 149 -4.84 -9.02 6.58
C ALA A 149 -5.06 -9.26 8.08
N ALA A 150 -4.72 -10.45 8.58
CA ALA A 150 -4.79 -10.79 9.99
C ALA A 150 -3.91 -9.86 10.84
N ALA A 151 -2.69 -9.56 10.39
CA ALA A 151 -1.80 -8.61 11.05
C ALA A 151 -2.37 -7.18 11.06
N CYS A 152 -3.01 -6.73 9.98
CA CYS A 152 -3.72 -5.45 9.95
C CYS A 152 -4.85 -5.43 10.99
N LEU A 153 -5.73 -6.44 10.95
CA LEU A 153 -6.88 -6.52 11.84
C LEU A 153 -6.45 -6.54 13.31
N LYS A 154 -5.41 -7.31 13.65
CA LYS A 154 -4.78 -7.27 14.98
C LYS A 154 -4.39 -5.85 15.39
N ASN A 155 -3.73 -5.09 14.51
CA ASN A 155 -3.35 -3.71 14.82
C ASN A 155 -4.57 -2.81 15.05
N LEU A 156 -5.63 -2.98 14.25
CA LEU A 156 -6.85 -2.18 14.34
C LEU A 156 -7.68 -2.47 15.60
N VAL A 157 -7.80 -3.75 16.00
CA VAL A 157 -8.56 -4.13 17.20
C VAL A 157 -7.83 -3.78 18.49
N ALA A 158 -6.50 -3.90 18.52
CA ALA A 158 -5.69 -3.54 19.68
C ALA A 158 -5.83 -2.06 20.10
N SER A 159 -6.43 -1.22 19.24
CA SER A 159 -6.70 0.19 19.49
C SER A 159 -8.17 0.54 19.75
N SER A 160 -9.11 -0.40 19.69
CA SER A 160 -10.55 -0.08 19.78
C SER A 160 -11.45 -1.30 19.99
N ALA A 161 -12.14 -1.33 21.14
CA ALA A 161 -13.22 -2.29 21.42
C ALA A 161 -14.41 -2.16 20.45
N ALA A 162 -14.62 -0.99 19.83
CA ALA A 162 -15.62 -0.84 18.78
C ALA A 162 -15.23 -1.64 17.53
N ASN A 163 -13.94 -1.66 17.17
CA ASN A 163 -13.44 -2.42 16.02
C ASN A 163 -13.57 -3.93 16.27
N GLU A 164 -13.33 -4.39 17.50
CA GLU A 164 -13.57 -5.78 17.91
C GLU A 164 -15.02 -6.20 17.67
N ARG A 165 -15.98 -5.39 18.15
CA ARG A 165 -17.42 -5.65 17.95
C ARG A 165 -17.77 -5.70 16.47
N THR A 166 -17.23 -4.79 15.65
CA THR A 166 -17.45 -4.80 14.21
C THR A 166 -16.94 -6.07 13.56
N LEU A 167 -15.75 -6.58 13.93
CA LEU A 167 -15.23 -7.84 13.37
C LEU A 167 -16.06 -9.06 13.78
N VAL A 168 -16.57 -9.08 15.01
CA VAL A 168 -17.51 -10.12 15.47
C VAL A 168 -18.79 -10.08 14.63
N GLN A 169 -19.35 -8.88 14.41
CA GLN A 169 -20.55 -8.70 13.59
C GLN A 169 -20.36 -9.08 12.12
N LEU A 170 -19.15 -8.88 11.59
CA LEU A 170 -18.77 -9.31 10.24
C LEU A 170 -18.57 -10.83 10.14
N GLY A 171 -18.62 -11.57 11.25
CA GLY A 171 -18.41 -13.02 11.25
C GLY A 171 -16.97 -13.42 10.95
N ALA A 172 -15.99 -12.52 11.16
CA ALA A 172 -14.59 -12.74 10.80
C ALA A 172 -13.80 -13.60 11.81
N VAL A 173 -14.33 -13.80 13.02
CA VAL A 173 -13.65 -14.51 14.13
C VAL A 173 -13.32 -15.98 13.79
N PRO A 174 -14.23 -16.77 13.19
CA PRO A 174 -13.92 -18.15 12.80
C PRO A 174 -12.76 -18.28 11.81
N ASP A 175 -12.49 -17.26 11.00
CA ASP A 175 -11.38 -17.28 10.02
C ASP A 175 -10.02 -16.90 10.64
N LEU A 176 -10.00 -16.54 11.94
CA LEU A 176 -8.80 -16.19 12.71
C LEU A 176 -8.29 -17.32 13.61
N ILE A 177 -9.05 -18.41 13.78
CA ILE A 177 -8.74 -19.56 14.65
C ILE A 177 -8.43 -20.82 13.85
#